data_AF-A0A6N8E770-F1
#
_entry.id   AF-A0A6N8E770-F1
#
_cell.length_a   1.000
_cell.length_b   1.000
_cell.length_c   1.000
_cell.angle_alpha   90.00
_cell.angle_beta   90.00
_cell.angle_gamma   90.00
#
_symmetry.space_group_name_H-M   'P 1'
#
loop_
_entity.id
_entity.type
_entity.pdbx_description
1 polymer ?
#
loop_
_entity_poly.entity_id
_entity_poly.type
_entity_poly.pdbx_seq_one_letter_code
_entity_poly.pdbx_strand_id
1 'polypeptide(L)'
;MGAGVSDRLDALDAPVPAAWSVTDDRAAVEQRVRRYLNALGVHDPREIEGLTPQVLERVEFRATLGQLGEPLEVAIEETHRLLDRWLVTELGLEAEPDQISSARAAVLGGHLPGWTRRWAGLSEVSLAESMRRVHFQAVPERAPLTMDPNPIQLCCHRLVPRLLARIGRGLGIRRRRA
;
A
#
# COMPACT_ATOMS: atom_id res chain seq x y z
N MET A 1 -40.91 19.14 -33.05
CA MET A 1 -40.12 17.90 -32.91
C MET A 1 -38.69 18.27 -32.50
N GLY A 2 -38.40 18.36 -31.21
CA GLY A 2 -37.07 18.80 -30.74
C GLY A 2 -36.77 18.52 -29.27
N ALA A 3 -37.48 17.56 -28.64
CA ALA A 3 -37.36 17.28 -27.21
C ALA A 3 -36.34 16.16 -26.87
N GLY A 4 -35.68 15.54 -27.85
CA GLY A 4 -34.89 14.32 -27.62
C GLY A 4 -33.40 14.52 -27.33
N VAL A 5 -32.86 15.74 -27.48
CA VAL A 5 -31.42 16.00 -27.32
C VAL A 5 -31.10 16.71 -26.00
N SER A 6 -31.94 17.65 -25.56
CA SER A 6 -31.77 18.35 -24.28
C SER A 6 -31.92 17.40 -23.07
N ASP A 7 -32.91 16.50 -23.11
CA ASP A 7 -33.13 15.47 -22.08
C ASP A 7 -31.93 14.53 -21.87
N ARG A 8 -31.09 14.37 -22.91
CA ARG A 8 -29.91 13.52 -22.90
C ARG A 8 -28.66 14.21 -22.35
N LEU A 9 -28.63 15.55 -22.38
CA LEU A 9 -27.56 16.35 -21.79
C LEU A 9 -27.82 16.57 -20.29
N ASP A 10 -29.08 16.76 -19.90
CA ASP A 10 -29.47 16.82 -18.47
C ASP A 10 -29.15 15.51 -17.73
N ALA A 11 -29.19 14.37 -18.42
CA ALA A 11 -28.78 13.06 -17.89
C ALA A 11 -27.25 12.89 -17.71
N LEU A 12 -26.43 13.72 -18.36
CA LEU A 12 -24.97 13.71 -18.23
C LEU A 12 -24.49 14.68 -17.13
N ASP A 13 -25.29 15.70 -16.82
CA ASP A 13 -25.09 16.62 -15.69
C ASP A 13 -25.68 16.11 -14.37
N ALA A 14 -26.46 15.03 -14.41
CA ALA A 14 -26.84 14.31 -13.21
C ALA A 14 -25.56 13.77 -12.54
N PRO A 15 -25.34 14.02 -11.22
CA PRO A 15 -24.21 13.44 -10.54
C PRO A 15 -24.27 11.93 -10.75
N VAL A 16 -23.21 11.37 -11.34
CA VAL A 16 -23.06 9.91 -11.46
C VAL A 16 -23.38 9.36 -10.08
N PRO A 17 -24.40 8.49 -9.94
CA PRO A 17 -24.70 7.93 -8.63
C PRO A 17 -23.39 7.35 -8.14
N ALA A 18 -22.92 7.81 -6.98
CA ALA A 18 -21.72 7.26 -6.35
C ALA A 18 -21.86 5.74 -6.48
N ALA A 19 -20.80 5.03 -6.86
CA ALA A 19 -20.79 3.57 -7.06
C ALA A 19 -21.06 2.77 -5.75
N TRP A 20 -21.74 3.43 -4.81
CA TRP A 20 -22.09 3.22 -3.43
C TRP A 20 -23.60 3.11 -3.25
N SER A 21 -24.34 2.95 -4.35
CA SER A 21 -25.79 3.08 -4.35
C SER A 21 -26.52 1.86 -3.76
N VAL A 22 -25.80 0.82 -3.31
CA VAL A 22 -26.40 -0.35 -2.66
C VAL A 22 -26.02 -0.39 -1.17
N THR A 23 -27.03 -0.43 -0.30
CA THR A 23 -26.88 -0.61 1.15
C THR A 23 -26.00 -1.83 1.49
N ASP A 24 -25.99 -2.83 0.63
CA ASP A 24 -25.17 -4.05 0.72
C ASP A 24 -23.67 -3.77 0.59
N ASP A 25 -23.26 -2.80 -0.24
CA ASP A 25 -21.85 -2.44 -0.42
C ASP A 25 -21.29 -1.76 0.83
N ARG A 26 -22.11 -0.92 1.48
CA ARG A 26 -21.74 -0.26 2.74
C ARG A 26 -21.51 -1.29 3.85
N ALA A 27 -22.41 -2.26 3.99
CA ALA A 27 -22.29 -3.31 5.00
C ALA A 27 -21.05 -4.19 4.77
N ALA A 28 -20.75 -4.52 3.51
CA ALA A 28 -19.56 -5.28 3.14
C ALA A 28 -18.27 -4.50 3.45
N VAL A 29 -18.22 -3.21 3.12
CA VAL A 29 -17.10 -2.31 3.44
C VAL A 29 -16.92 -2.19 4.95
N GLU A 30 -17.98 -1.95 5.71
CA GLU A 30 -17.92 -1.88 7.17
C GLU A 30 -17.35 -3.17 7.77
N GLN A 31 -17.84 -4.33 7.33
CA GLN A 31 -17.33 -5.62 7.77
C GLN A 31 -15.85 -5.78 7.42
N ARG A 32 -15.43 -5.34 6.23
CA ARG A 32 -14.02 -5.39 5.80
C ARG A 32 -13.14 -4.52 6.69
N VAL A 33 -13.57 -3.30 6.99
CA VAL A 33 -12.87 -2.38 7.91
C VAL A 33 -12.73 -3.00 9.28
N ARG A 34 -13.82 -3.51 9.87
CA ARG A 34 -13.78 -4.16 11.19
C ARG A 34 -12.81 -5.34 11.22
N ARG A 35 -12.82 -6.21 10.21
CA ARG A 35 -11.87 -7.34 10.09
C ARG A 35 -10.44 -6.84 9.96
N TYR A 36 -10.23 -5.77 9.21
CA TYR A 36 -8.90 -5.21 9.01
C TYR A 36 -8.35 -4.54 10.26
N LEU A 37 -9.16 -3.77 10.99
CA LEU A 37 -8.82 -3.21 12.30
C LEU A 37 -8.43 -4.32 13.29
N ASN A 38 -9.17 -5.42 13.31
CA ASN A 38 -8.79 -6.60 14.10
C ASN A 38 -7.44 -7.19 13.69
N ALA A 39 -7.17 -7.27 12.38
CA ALA A 39 -5.88 -7.74 11.87
C ALA A 39 -4.71 -6.80 12.23
N LEU A 40 -4.99 -5.51 12.42
CA LEU A 40 -4.03 -4.52 12.93
C LEU A 40 -3.84 -4.59 14.46
N GLY A 41 -4.63 -5.39 15.17
CA GLY A 41 -4.55 -5.53 16.64
C GLY A 41 -5.58 -4.72 17.44
N VAL A 42 -6.55 -4.06 16.78
CA VAL A 42 -7.65 -3.36 17.44
C VAL A 42 -8.73 -4.38 17.81
N HIS A 43 -8.79 -4.76 19.08
CA HIS A 43 -9.70 -5.80 19.57
C HIS A 43 -10.83 -5.29 20.47
N ASP A 44 -10.67 -4.12 21.09
CA ASP A 44 -11.74 -3.54 21.92
C ASP A 44 -12.90 -3.08 21.03
N PRO A 45 -14.14 -3.55 21.26
CA PRO A 45 -15.31 -3.11 20.52
C PRO A 45 -15.49 -1.59 20.50
N ARG A 46 -15.13 -0.88 21.58
CA ARG A 46 -15.24 0.58 21.67
C ARG A 46 -14.26 1.29 20.74
N GLU A 47 -13.05 0.73 20.60
CA GLU A 47 -12.04 1.26 19.68
C GLU A 47 -12.47 1.04 18.23
N ILE A 48 -13.03 -0.15 17.93
CA ILE A 48 -13.59 -0.47 16.62
C ILE A 48 -14.75 0.47 16.29
N GLU A 49 -15.67 0.70 17.23
CA GLU A 49 -16.80 1.62 17.07
C GLU A 49 -16.36 3.08 16.90
N GLY A 50 -15.24 3.49 17.50
CA GLY A 50 -14.67 4.82 17.30
C GLY A 50 -13.98 5.01 15.94
N LEU A 51 -13.27 3.98 15.45
CA LEU A 51 -12.48 4.06 14.21
C LEU A 51 -13.27 3.74 12.95
N THR A 52 -14.23 2.81 13.01
CA THR A 52 -14.98 2.37 11.83
C THR A 52 -15.72 3.52 11.13
N PRO A 53 -16.47 4.40 11.85
CA PRO A 53 -17.14 5.53 11.22
C PRO A 53 -16.18 6.49 10.52
N GLN A 54 -15.00 6.73 11.11
CA GLN A 54 -13.99 7.63 10.54
C GLN A 54 -13.45 7.12 9.21
N VAL A 55 -13.26 5.79 9.09
CA VAL A 55 -12.86 5.18 7.82
C VAL A 55 -14.00 5.28 6.81
N LEU A 56 -15.22 4.91 7.20
CA LEU A 56 -16.39 4.96 6.30
C LEU A 56 -16.61 6.36 5.72
N GLU A 57 -16.55 7.41 6.56
CA GLU A 57 -16.68 8.81 6.12
C GLU A 57 -15.62 9.19 5.06
N ARG A 58 -14.39 8.68 5.18
CA ARG A 58 -13.33 8.94 4.21
C ARG A 58 -13.52 8.23 2.89
N VAL A 59 -13.97 6.99 2.97
CA VAL A 59 -14.30 6.17 1.81
C VAL A 59 -15.47 6.87 1.09
N GLU A 60 -16.49 7.37 1.83
CA GLU A 60 -17.65 8.11 1.31
C GLU A 60 -17.19 9.36 0.58
N PHE A 61 -16.35 10.16 1.24
CA PHE A 61 -15.81 11.37 0.66
C PHE A 61 -15.06 11.11 -0.65
N ARG A 62 -14.19 10.09 -0.69
CA ARG A 62 -13.45 9.74 -1.92
C ARG A 62 -14.38 9.28 -3.06
N ALA A 63 -15.47 8.61 -2.72
CA ALA A 63 -16.49 8.22 -3.68
C ALA A 63 -17.23 9.42 -4.28
N THR A 64 -17.55 10.44 -3.46
CA THR A 64 -18.17 11.68 -3.96
C THR A 64 -17.26 12.45 -4.91
N LEU A 65 -15.93 12.31 -4.77
CA LEU A 65 -14.94 12.91 -5.67
C LEU A 65 -14.71 12.13 -6.97
N GLY A 66 -15.42 11.02 -7.19
CA GLY A 66 -15.23 10.16 -8.36
C GLY A 66 -13.88 9.45 -8.41
N GLN A 67 -13.11 9.45 -7.31
CA GLN A 67 -11.79 8.81 -7.20
C GLN A 67 -11.93 7.33 -6.80
N LEU A 68 -12.75 6.60 -7.55
CA LEU A 68 -13.21 5.27 -7.21
C LEU A 68 -12.20 4.19 -7.66
N GLY A 69 -11.62 3.50 -6.67
CA GLY A 69 -11.10 2.13 -6.84
C GLY A 69 -12.15 1.11 -6.40
N GLU A 70 -11.78 -0.16 -6.28
CA GLU A 70 -12.66 -1.17 -5.67
C GLU A 70 -13.00 -0.75 -4.22
N PRO A 71 -14.28 -0.71 -3.80
CA PRO A 71 -14.68 -0.18 -2.50
C PRO A 71 -13.97 -0.83 -1.30
N LEU A 72 -13.71 -2.14 -1.40
CA LEU A 72 -13.01 -2.90 -0.37
C LEU A 72 -11.53 -2.55 -0.28
N GLU A 73 -10.86 -2.32 -1.42
CA GLU A 73 -9.46 -1.89 -1.45
C GLU A 73 -9.33 -0.46 -0.93
N VAL A 74 -10.23 0.44 -1.36
CA VAL A 74 -10.27 1.83 -0.88
C VAL A 74 -10.44 1.89 0.64
N ALA A 75 -11.26 1.01 1.22
CA ALA A 75 -11.44 0.94 2.67
C ALA A 75 -10.16 0.57 3.43
N ILE A 76 -9.37 -0.35 2.88
CA ILE A 76 -8.08 -0.74 3.45
C ILE A 76 -7.09 0.43 3.33
N GLU A 77 -7.02 1.06 2.17
CA GLU A 77 -6.16 2.23 1.93
C GLU A 77 -6.50 3.38 2.90
N GLU A 78 -7.79 3.71 3.05
CA GLU A 78 -8.20 4.78 3.97
C GLU A 78 -7.95 4.42 5.43
N THR A 79 -8.06 3.14 5.81
CA THR A 79 -7.68 2.68 7.16
C THR A 79 -6.18 2.93 7.42
N HIS A 80 -5.33 2.55 6.47
CA HIS A 80 -3.88 2.81 6.56
C HIS A 80 -3.55 4.30 6.56
N ARG A 81 -4.20 5.10 5.70
CA ARG A 81 -4.01 6.56 5.68
C ARG A 81 -4.50 7.23 6.96
N LEU A 82 -5.52 6.69 7.62
CA LEU A 82 -6.00 7.18 8.91
C LEU A 82 -4.95 6.90 10.00
N LEU A 83 -4.36 5.70 10.00
CA LEU A 83 -3.28 5.34 10.91
C LEU A 83 -2.06 6.26 10.72
N ASP A 84 -1.60 6.43 9.47
CA ASP A 84 -0.44 7.24 9.16
C ASP A 84 -0.64 8.71 9.55
N ARG A 85 -1.83 9.27 9.29
CA ARG A 85 -2.17 10.63 9.72
C ARG A 85 -2.10 10.77 11.23
N TRP A 86 -2.65 9.81 11.97
CA TRP A 86 -2.52 9.82 13.43
C TRP A 86 -1.08 9.72 13.88
N LEU A 87 -0.25 8.86 13.29
CA LEU A 87 1.17 8.73 13.63
C LEU A 87 1.92 10.05 13.40
N VAL A 88 1.67 10.73 12.28
CA VAL A 88 2.26 12.03 11.97
C VAL A 88 1.86 13.07 13.02
N THR A 89 0.57 13.13 13.39
CA THR A 89 0.08 14.04 14.42
C THR A 89 0.66 13.73 15.80
N GLU A 90 0.70 12.45 16.19
CA GLU A 90 1.19 12.03 17.50
C GLU A 90 2.68 12.29 17.68
N LEU A 91 3.48 12.11 16.63
CA LEU A 91 4.92 12.36 16.68
C LEU A 91 5.30 13.83 16.39
N GLY A 92 4.36 14.65 15.92
CA GLY A 92 4.63 16.03 15.50
C GLY A 92 5.62 16.12 14.35
N LEU A 93 5.60 15.13 13.44
CA LEU A 93 6.59 15.03 12.36
C LEU A 93 6.29 15.99 11.22
N GLU A 94 7.35 16.57 10.66
CA GLU A 94 7.34 17.08 9.29
C GLU A 94 7.44 15.90 8.30
N ALA A 95 6.45 15.01 8.28
CA ALA A 95 6.22 13.99 7.25
C ALA A 95 7.44 13.21 6.69
N GLU A 96 8.51 12.97 7.46
CA GLU A 96 9.64 12.18 6.98
C GLU A 96 9.25 10.69 6.81
N PRO A 97 9.36 10.10 5.60
CA PRO A 97 8.85 8.74 5.32
C PRO A 97 9.46 7.64 6.20
N ASP A 98 10.74 7.75 6.53
CA ASP A 98 11.45 6.77 7.34
C ASP A 98 10.95 6.76 8.78
N GLN A 99 10.63 7.95 9.32
CA GLN A 99 10.12 8.09 10.68
C GLN A 99 8.70 7.52 10.80
N ILE A 100 7.84 7.75 9.79
CA ILE A 100 6.51 7.15 9.73
C ILE A 100 6.61 5.63 9.66
N SER A 101 7.55 5.11 8.85
CA SER A 101 7.77 3.67 8.71
C SER A 101 8.24 3.02 10.02
N SER A 102 9.18 3.65 10.73
CA SER A 102 9.63 3.20 12.06
C SER A 102 8.49 3.25 13.08
N ALA A 103 7.69 4.31 13.07
CA ALA A 103 6.55 4.46 13.98
C ALA A 103 5.49 3.38 13.73
N ARG A 104 5.20 3.08 12.46
CA ARG A 104 4.30 2.01 12.06
C ARG A 104 4.82 0.64 12.53
N ALA A 105 6.11 0.38 12.36
CA ALA A 105 6.74 -0.83 12.87
C ALA A 105 6.63 -0.94 14.41
N ALA A 106 6.76 0.18 15.13
CA ALA A 106 6.62 0.21 16.59
C ALA A 106 5.21 -0.16 17.06
N VAL A 107 4.17 0.42 16.46
CA VAL A 107 2.77 0.13 16.85
C VAL A 107 2.36 -1.29 16.43
N LEU A 108 2.64 -1.68 15.19
CA LEU A 108 2.24 -2.99 14.66
C LEU A 108 3.09 -4.13 15.23
N GLY A 109 4.34 -3.85 15.65
CA GLY A 109 5.20 -4.79 16.35
C GLY A 109 4.85 -4.95 17.84
N GLY A 110 3.86 -4.23 18.37
CA GLY A 110 3.41 -4.34 19.76
C GLY A 110 4.32 -3.66 20.79
N HIS A 111 5.23 -2.78 20.35
CA HIS A 111 6.16 -2.08 21.25
C HIS A 111 5.53 -0.91 22.02
N LEU A 112 4.30 -0.54 21.66
CA LEU A 112 3.60 0.63 22.19
C LEU A 112 2.26 0.23 22.79
N PRO A 113 2.21 -0.18 24.07
CA PRO A 113 0.95 -0.58 24.69
C PRO A 113 -0.05 0.59 24.73
N GLY A 114 -1.33 0.29 24.50
CA GLY A 114 -2.41 1.29 24.52
C GLY A 114 -2.52 2.18 23.27
N TRP A 115 -1.74 1.90 22.22
CA TRP A 115 -1.75 2.68 20.98
C TRP A 115 -3.11 2.67 20.28
N THR A 116 -3.83 1.54 20.28
CA THR A 116 -5.15 1.42 19.65
C THR A 116 -6.17 2.32 20.33
N ARG A 117 -6.14 2.39 21.66
CA ARG A 117 -6.98 3.29 22.46
C ARG A 117 -6.70 4.76 22.18
N ARG A 118 -5.43 5.14 22.06
CA ARG A 118 -5.01 6.50 21.70
C ARG A 118 -5.43 6.86 20.28
N TRP A 119 -5.21 5.95 19.33
CA TRP A 119 -5.62 6.14 17.93
C TRP A 119 -7.14 6.30 17.79
N ALA A 120 -7.93 5.52 18.54
CA ALA A 120 -9.38 5.62 18.58
C ALA A 120 -9.92 6.88 19.28
N GLY A 121 -9.06 7.74 19.84
CA GLY A 121 -9.46 8.93 20.58
C GLY A 121 -10.06 8.65 21.96
N LEU A 122 -9.84 7.44 22.50
CA LEU A 122 -10.35 7.01 23.81
C LEU A 122 -9.33 7.19 24.95
N SER A 123 -8.21 7.83 24.66
CA SER A 123 -7.13 8.15 25.60
C SER A 123 -6.50 9.49 25.22
N GLU A 124 -6.26 10.34 26.22
CA GLU A 124 -5.51 11.60 26.08
C GLU A 124 -4.01 11.46 26.33
N VAL A 125 -3.57 10.27 26.74
CA VAL A 125 -2.16 10.01 27.03
C VAL A 125 -1.38 9.95 25.72
N SER A 126 -0.47 10.91 25.54
CA SER A 126 0.42 10.93 24.39
C SER A 126 1.42 9.77 24.42
N LEU A 127 1.68 9.21 23.24
CA LEU A 127 2.67 8.16 23.00
C LEU A 127 3.91 8.67 22.26
N ALA A 128 3.98 9.97 21.98
CA ALA A 128 5.05 10.59 21.20
C ALA A 128 6.45 10.26 21.73
N GLU A 129 6.64 10.32 23.05
CA GLU A 129 7.93 10.03 23.66
C GLU A 129 8.27 8.54 23.59
N SER A 130 7.30 7.67 23.87
CA SER A 130 7.46 6.22 23.76
C SER A 130 7.80 5.82 22.32
N MET A 131 7.12 6.38 21.33
CA MET A 131 7.41 6.15 19.91
C MET A 131 8.81 6.61 19.54
N ARG A 132 9.26 7.79 20.00
CA ARG A 132 10.62 8.29 19.75
C ARG A 132 11.71 7.42 20.39
N ARG A 133 11.43 6.80 21.53
CA ARG A 133 12.36 5.86 22.19
C ARG A 133 12.46 4.52 21.46
N VAL A 134 11.40 4.11 20.76
CA VAL A 134 11.43 2.91 19.92
C VAL A 134 12.11 3.25 18.59
N HIS A 135 13.43 3.21 18.60
CA HIS A 135 14.24 3.44 17.40
C HIS A 135 14.46 2.11 16.66
N PHE A 136 13.82 1.93 15.50
CA PHE A 136 14.23 0.91 14.56
C PHE A 136 15.26 1.51 13.62
N GLN A 137 16.53 1.21 13.85
CA GLN A 137 17.56 1.47 12.86
C GLN A 137 17.34 0.49 11.70
N ALA A 138 16.53 0.89 10.72
CA ALA A 138 16.15 0.06 9.57
C ALA A 138 17.29 -0.14 8.55
N VAL A 139 18.50 0.34 8.86
CA VAL A 139 19.67 0.19 8.01
C VAL A 139 20.53 -0.93 8.57
N PRO A 140 20.49 -2.15 8.00
CA PRO A 140 21.47 -3.17 8.35
C PRO A 140 22.87 -2.64 8.03
N GLU A 141 23.87 -3.06 8.81
CA GLU A 141 25.27 -2.77 8.47
C GLU A 141 25.53 -3.16 7.02
N ARG A 142 26.16 -2.25 6.29
CA ARG A 142 26.41 -2.41 4.85
C ARG A 142 27.31 -3.63 4.68
N ALA A 143 26.73 -4.78 4.33
CA ALA A 143 27.50 -5.98 4.11
C ALA A 143 28.48 -5.72 2.95
N PRO A 144 29.79 -5.99 3.12
CA PRO A 144 30.72 -5.88 2.01
C PRO A 144 30.24 -6.79 0.88
N LEU A 145 30.17 -6.25 -0.34
CA LEU A 145 29.88 -6.99 -1.56
C LEU A 145 30.98 -8.05 -1.77
N THR A 146 30.78 -9.21 -1.17
CA THR A 146 31.62 -10.42 -1.24
C THR A 146 30.98 -11.45 -2.15
N MET A 147 30.24 -10.99 -3.15
CA MET A 147 29.68 -11.86 -4.17
C MET A 147 30.67 -11.94 -5.32
N ASP A 148 31.22 -13.14 -5.53
CA ASP A 148 31.97 -13.42 -6.75
C ASP A 148 31.08 -13.12 -7.96
N PRO A 149 31.60 -12.43 -8.99
CA PRO A 149 30.82 -12.13 -10.19
C PRO A 149 30.31 -13.42 -10.81
N ASN A 150 28.99 -13.63 -10.76
CA ASN A 150 28.32 -14.76 -11.42
C ASN A 150 27.80 -14.29 -12.79
N PRO A 151 28.55 -14.52 -13.89
CA PRO A 151 28.12 -14.08 -15.20
C PRO A 151 26.86 -14.86 -15.62
N ILE A 152 25.77 -14.13 -15.82
CA ILE A 152 24.54 -14.68 -16.41
C ILE A 152 24.87 -15.12 -17.84
N GLN A 153 25.04 -16.42 -18.06
CA GLN A 153 25.23 -16.97 -19.39
C GLN A 153 23.89 -16.99 -20.14
N LEU A 154 23.56 -15.87 -20.79
CA LEU A 154 22.43 -15.81 -21.72
C LEU A 154 22.63 -16.88 -22.81
N CYS A 155 21.57 -17.64 -23.12
CA CYS A 155 21.65 -18.84 -23.97
C CYS A 155 22.29 -18.55 -25.35
N CYS A 156 22.14 -17.32 -25.82
CA CYS A 156 22.71 -16.80 -27.06
C CYS A 156 24.24 -16.90 -27.10
N HIS A 157 24.91 -16.77 -25.95
CA HIS A 157 26.37 -16.80 -25.86
C HIS A 157 26.96 -18.20 -26.11
N ARG A 158 26.18 -19.27 -25.90
CA ARG A 158 26.56 -20.65 -26.25
C ARG A 158 26.20 -21.05 -27.68
N LEU A 159 25.26 -20.34 -28.29
CA LEU A 159 24.83 -20.60 -29.67
C LEU A 159 25.77 -19.99 -30.69
N VAL A 160 26.33 -18.80 -30.44
CA VAL A 160 27.26 -18.12 -31.36
C VAL A 160 28.51 -18.95 -31.69
N PRO A 161 29.23 -19.56 -30.72
CA PRO A 161 30.40 -20.39 -31.03
C PRO A 161 30.03 -21.66 -31.81
N ARG A 162 28.85 -22.23 -31.53
CA ARG A 162 28.35 -23.44 -32.21
C ARG A 162 27.92 -23.16 -33.64
N LEU A 163 27.28 -22.01 -33.90
CA LEU A 163 26.94 -21.54 -35.24
C LEU A 163 28.19 -21.24 -36.06
N LEU A 164 29.14 -20.49 -35.50
CA LEU A 164 30.41 -20.17 -36.16
C LEU A 164 31.25 -21.44 -36.45
N ALA A 165 31.27 -22.42 -35.54
CA ALA A 165 31.97 -23.69 -35.77
C ALA A 165 31.28 -24.59 -36.82
N ARG A 166 29.98 -24.43 -37.04
CA ARG A 166 29.25 -25.16 -38.09
C ARG A 166 29.46 -24.52 -39.46
N ILE A 167 29.45 -23.19 -39.51
CA ILE A 167 29.77 -22.40 -40.72
C ILE A 167 31.24 -22.61 -41.13
N GLY A 168 32.18 -22.57 -40.18
CA GLY A 168 33.61 -22.79 -40.45
C GLY A 168 33.94 -24.20 -40.95
N ARG A 169 33.16 -25.21 -40.54
CA ARG A 169 33.26 -26.59 -41.07
C ARG A 169 32.69 -26.71 -42.49
N GLY A 170 31.62 -25.98 -42.82
CA GLY A 170 31.06 -25.92 -44.17
C GLY A 170 31.96 -25.16 -45.17
N LEU A 171 32.73 -24.18 -44.69
CA LEU A 171 33.67 -23.38 -45.49
C LEU A 171 35.09 -23.97 -45.59
N GLY A 172 35.34 -25.17 -45.06
CA GLY A 172 36.62 -25.88 -45.25
C GLY A 172 37.85 -25.22 -44.60
N ILE A 173 37.67 -24.33 -43.61
CA ILE A 173 38.80 -23.66 -42.95
C ILE A 173 39.42 -24.60 -41.92
N ARG A 174 40.31 -25.48 -42.39
CA ARG A 174 41.23 -26.27 -41.55
C ARG A 174 42.27 -25.29 -40.96
N ARG A 175 42.08 -24.84 -39.72
CA ARG A 175 43.14 -24.09 -39.00
C ARG A 175 44.36 -25.01 -38.83
N ARG A 176 45.47 -24.66 -39.50
CA ARG A 176 46.82 -25.16 -39.21
C ARG A 176 47.15 -24.83 -37.76
N ARG A 177 47.59 -25.82 -37.00
CA ARG A 177 48.22 -25.63 -35.69
C ARG A 177 49.59 -24.98 -35.89
N ALA A 178 49.82 -23.87 -35.21
CA ALA A 178 51.11 -23.46 -34.69
C ALA A 178 50.90 -23.27 -33.18
#